data_AF-A0A519LCR5-F1
#
_entry.id   AF-A0A519LCR5-F1
#
_cell.length_a   1.000
_cell.length_b   1.000
_cell.length_c   1.000
_cell.angle_alpha   90.00
_cell.angle_beta   90.00
_cell.angle_gamma   90.00
#
_symmetry.space_group_name_H-M   'P 1'
#
loop_
_entity.id
_entity.type
_entity.pdbx_description
1 polymer ?
#
loop_
_entity_poly.entity_id
_entity_poly.type
_entity_poly.pdbx_seq_one_letter_code
_entity_poly.pdbx_strand_id
1 'polypeptide(L)'
;MTHARLLKSAAMALVLAAGAPVAAVASPMVQAASADRVQRLPDGVIVVPSSGEARAVRLQVYGPRTIRVTASPDDSFDAPASLMVTATPQTTGFTVEPRADVVLVKAAEVTAEVTLATGAVRFLDPSGQVILAERVDGREIAPVTIEDQTGSHRYNTVRQVFEPGADDAFYGLGQHQQGVANYRGHDVELAQHNIDVGIPFVASTGGYGLLWDNNSITRFGDPREYGMLDQRLILRDATGRFGGLTASYFQNDELKVQRQEHEVNYEFIRDQQRWPEGFKLQPNQPTQVGDMGRSGQEGVRVTWEGTIETPHAGVHKFKLYSSNYARVWIDGELRIDRWRQNWNPWFHDFEVELPANRQVSIKVEWIPGDGYIALRHLDPQAEQDQQALSLWSQAGTDLDYYFIRGENLDQVQAGYRGLTGKAVMLPRWAYGFWQSRQRYNTQAEVVDTVRRYRELNLPIDNVVQDWFYWPENAWGSHQFDSARFPDPAQMVRDVHDMNANIIISVWPKFYPTTDHYKELEAIGGMYTRNVEMGARDWVGPGYANSFYDAYLPAARDLYWRQ
;
A
#
# COMPACT_ATOMS: atom_id res chain seq x y z
N MET A 1 88.93 -34.72 -3.92
CA MET A 1 87.60 -34.68 -4.56
C MET A 1 86.80 -33.62 -3.83
N THR A 2 86.43 -32.45 -4.35
CA THR A 2 86.36 -31.95 -5.72
C THR A 2 86.40 -30.41 -5.65
N HIS A 3 86.83 -29.79 -6.74
CA HIS A 3 87.09 -28.38 -7.10
C HIS A 3 86.05 -27.32 -6.65
N ALA A 4 86.27 -25.99 -6.62
CA ALA A 4 87.39 -25.06 -6.76
C ALA A 4 86.88 -23.61 -6.54
N ARG A 5 87.75 -22.74 -5.99
CA ARG A 5 88.02 -21.28 -6.23
C ARG A 5 86.89 -20.37 -6.78
N LEU A 6 86.69 -19.13 -6.31
CA LEU A 6 87.54 -17.92 -6.53
C LEU A 6 86.90 -16.72 -5.75
N LEU A 7 87.65 -16.00 -4.90
CA LEU A 7 88.27 -14.66 -5.07
C LEU A 7 87.41 -13.38 -4.79
N LYS A 8 87.84 -12.66 -3.72
CA LYS A 8 88.15 -11.20 -3.65
C LYS A 8 86.97 -10.21 -3.67
N SER A 9 87.00 -9.00 -3.09
CA SER A 9 87.86 -8.25 -2.16
C SER A 9 87.17 -6.90 -1.88
N ALA A 10 87.51 -6.31 -0.72
CA ALA A 10 87.60 -4.87 -0.44
C ALA A 10 86.32 -4.00 -0.48
N ALA A 11 85.89 -3.61 0.73
CA ALA A 11 85.08 -2.42 0.98
C ALA A 11 85.99 -1.23 1.34
N MET A 12 85.79 -0.06 0.73
CA MET A 12 86.07 1.22 1.38
C MET A 12 85.37 2.40 0.66
N ALA A 13 84.57 3.11 1.47
CA ALA A 13 84.18 4.53 1.41
C ALA A 13 83.57 5.12 0.13
N LEU A 14 82.31 5.56 0.24
CA LEU A 14 81.85 6.77 -0.47
C LEU A 14 80.98 7.68 0.43
N VAL A 15 81.30 8.95 0.26
CA VAL A 15 80.91 10.20 0.92
C VAL A 15 79.39 10.49 0.90
N LEU A 16 78.92 11.13 1.99
CA LEU A 16 77.60 11.75 2.14
C LEU A 16 77.32 12.84 1.10
N ALA A 17 76.15 12.80 0.46
CA ALA A 17 75.53 13.96 -0.15
C ALA A 17 74.07 14.05 0.31
N ALA A 18 73.73 15.17 0.95
CA ALA A 18 72.40 15.48 1.47
C ALA A 18 71.44 15.83 0.32
N GLY A 19 70.31 15.12 0.24
CA GLY A 19 69.14 15.49 -0.57
C GLY A 19 68.00 15.90 0.36
N ALA A 20 67.46 17.11 0.15
CA ALA A 20 66.33 17.65 0.89
C ALA A 20 65.03 16.85 0.65
N PRO A 21 64.16 16.65 1.64
CA PRO A 21 62.83 16.12 1.39
C PRO A 21 61.94 17.26 0.86
N VAL A 22 61.44 17.07 -0.36
CA VAL A 22 60.32 17.85 -0.92
C VAL A 22 59.09 17.52 -0.07
N ALA A 23 58.64 18.48 0.73
CA ALA A 23 57.34 18.40 1.37
C ALA A 23 56.27 18.45 0.28
N ALA A 24 55.51 17.36 0.13
CA ALA A 24 54.32 17.33 -0.69
C ALA A 24 53.27 18.25 -0.06
N VAL A 25 53.14 19.47 -0.59
CA VAL A 25 52.04 20.37 -0.28
C VAL A 25 50.80 19.78 -0.94
N ALA A 26 49.93 19.16 -0.16
CA ALA A 26 48.59 18.83 -0.61
C ALA A 26 47.89 20.16 -0.97
N SER A 27 47.55 20.32 -2.25
CA SER A 27 46.90 21.53 -2.77
C SER A 27 45.55 21.77 -2.09
N PRO A 28 45.29 22.98 -1.55
CA PRO A 28 44.01 23.32 -0.90
C PRO A 28 42.83 23.49 -1.88
N MET A 29 43.06 23.35 -3.19
CA MET A 29 42.00 23.54 -4.21
C MET A 29 40.93 22.44 -4.24
N VAL A 30 41.24 21.21 -3.81
CA VAL A 30 40.24 20.11 -3.84
C VAL A 30 39.18 20.28 -2.75
N GLN A 31 39.50 20.99 -1.66
CA GLN A 31 38.60 21.19 -0.53
C GLN A 31 37.57 22.30 -0.75
N ALA A 32 37.79 23.17 -1.75
CA ALA A 32 36.88 24.27 -2.07
C ALA A 32 35.69 23.84 -2.95
N ALA A 33 35.87 22.89 -3.87
CA ALA A 33 34.82 22.47 -4.80
C ALA A 33 33.74 21.57 -4.15
N SER A 34 34.06 20.86 -3.06
CA SER A 34 33.11 20.04 -2.31
C SER A 34 32.29 20.82 -1.28
N ALA A 35 32.74 22.02 -0.90
CA ALA A 35 32.08 22.84 0.13
C ALA A 35 30.73 23.42 -0.36
N ASP A 36 30.59 23.72 -1.65
CA ASP A 36 29.37 24.32 -2.22
C ASP A 36 28.22 23.31 -2.43
N ARG A 37 28.50 22.00 -2.34
CA ARG A 37 27.51 20.93 -2.59
C ARG A 37 27.01 20.24 -1.33
N VAL A 38 27.58 20.58 -0.18
CA VAL A 38 27.29 19.90 1.09
C VAL A 38 26.93 20.95 2.13
N GLN A 39 25.66 21.04 2.47
CA GLN A 39 25.18 21.91 3.53
C GLN A 39 24.95 21.08 4.79
N ARG A 40 25.72 21.36 5.86
CA ARG A 40 25.48 20.75 7.17
C ARG A 40 24.22 21.33 7.80
N LEU A 41 23.43 20.45 8.41
CA LEU A 41 22.26 20.81 9.22
C LEU A 41 22.54 20.45 10.69
N PRO A 42 21.81 21.04 11.66
CA PRO A 42 21.89 20.62 13.06
C PRO A 42 21.60 19.13 13.28
N ASP A 43 20.83 18.53 12.39
CA ASP A 43 20.31 17.16 12.47
C ASP A 43 20.75 16.24 11.33
N GLY A 44 21.68 16.70 10.48
CA GLY A 44 22.13 15.92 9.33
C GLY A 44 22.84 16.75 8.26
N VAL A 45 22.50 16.49 7.00
CA VAL A 45 23.14 17.12 5.84
C VAL A 45 22.19 17.22 4.65
N ILE A 46 22.37 18.24 3.81
CA ILE A 46 21.84 18.31 2.45
C ILE A 46 23.01 18.18 1.49
N VAL A 47 22.86 17.31 0.49
CA VAL A 47 23.78 17.13 -0.62
C VAL A 47 23.08 17.58 -1.90
N VAL A 48 23.79 18.37 -2.71
CA VAL A 48 23.38 18.78 -4.06
C VAL A 48 24.14 17.92 -5.07
N PRO A 49 23.51 16.89 -5.68
CA PRO A 49 24.16 16.02 -6.64
C PRO A 49 24.54 16.75 -7.93
N SER A 50 25.58 16.30 -8.63
CA SER A 50 25.87 16.81 -10.00
C SER A 50 24.92 16.32 -11.08
N SER A 51 24.21 15.22 -10.83
CA SER A 51 23.39 14.50 -11.80
C SER A 51 22.34 13.66 -11.10
N GLY A 52 21.41 13.09 -11.87
CA GLY A 52 20.29 12.30 -11.38
C GLY A 52 19.01 13.12 -11.26
N GLU A 53 17.92 12.45 -10.89
CA GLU A 53 16.57 13.04 -10.82
C GLU A 53 16.40 14.03 -9.65
N ALA A 54 17.19 13.87 -8.58
CA ALA A 54 17.10 14.73 -7.40
C ALA A 54 18.08 15.91 -7.49
N ARG A 55 17.59 17.13 -7.30
CA ARG A 55 18.41 18.34 -7.18
C ARG A 55 18.98 18.52 -5.77
N ALA A 56 18.28 18.01 -4.77
CA ALA A 56 18.73 17.99 -3.39
C ALA A 56 18.39 16.66 -2.70
N VAL A 57 19.32 16.13 -1.93
CA VAL A 57 19.12 14.95 -1.08
C VAL A 57 19.45 15.31 0.36
N ARG A 58 18.48 15.17 1.25
CA ARG A 58 18.61 15.44 2.68
C ARG A 58 18.68 14.12 3.45
N LEU A 59 19.69 13.99 4.30
CA LEU A 59 19.78 12.94 5.31
C LEU A 59 19.59 13.56 6.68
N GLN A 60 18.65 13.04 7.48
CA GLN A 60 18.42 13.46 8.87
C GLN A 60 18.53 12.26 9.82
N VAL A 61 19.16 12.45 10.97
CA VAL A 61 19.32 11.41 11.99
C VAL A 61 18.13 11.42 12.93
N TYR A 62 17.39 10.33 13.02
CA TYR A 62 16.23 10.17 13.92
C TYR A 62 16.54 9.29 15.15
N GLY A 63 17.76 8.77 15.23
CA GLY A 63 18.23 7.97 16.35
C GLY A 63 19.51 7.22 16.02
N PRO A 64 20.01 6.38 16.95
CA PRO A 64 21.26 5.63 16.77
C PRO A 64 21.22 4.66 15.57
N ARG A 65 20.02 4.24 15.14
CA ARG A 65 19.77 3.24 14.10
C ARG A 65 18.89 3.75 12.95
N THR A 66 18.53 5.03 12.94
CA THR A 66 17.46 5.54 12.07
C THR A 66 17.88 6.79 11.33
N ILE A 67 17.79 6.73 10.00
CA ILE A 67 18.12 7.84 9.09
C ILE A 67 16.92 8.07 8.18
N ARG A 68 16.43 9.31 8.11
CA ARG A 68 15.49 9.75 7.09
C ARG A 68 16.24 10.18 5.84
N VAL A 69 15.75 9.81 4.68
CA VAL A 69 16.22 10.24 3.37
C VAL A 69 15.07 10.94 2.66
N THR A 70 15.28 12.20 2.31
CA THR A 70 14.36 12.96 1.44
C THR A 70 15.09 13.37 0.18
N ALA A 71 14.58 13.02 -1.00
CA ALA A 71 15.13 13.42 -2.29
C ALA A 71 14.10 14.29 -3.04
N SER A 72 14.51 15.52 -3.35
CA SER A 72 13.65 16.52 -3.97
C SER A 72 14.06 16.78 -5.43
N PRO A 73 13.10 16.94 -6.36
CA PRO A 73 13.38 17.44 -7.71
C PRO A 73 13.64 18.96 -7.73
N ASP A 74 13.44 19.65 -6.60
CA ASP A 74 13.64 21.08 -6.43
C ASP A 74 14.83 21.38 -5.48
N ASP A 75 15.19 22.65 -5.37
CA ASP A 75 16.29 23.10 -4.51
C ASP A 75 15.85 23.33 -3.03
N SER A 76 14.58 23.05 -2.73
CA SER A 76 13.94 23.19 -1.41
C SER A 76 13.24 21.90 -0.98
N PHE A 77 12.90 21.81 0.31
CA PHE A 77 12.16 20.68 0.89
C PHE A 77 10.86 21.19 1.49
N ASP A 78 9.84 21.36 0.64
CA ASP A 78 8.55 21.96 1.01
C ASP A 78 7.45 20.92 1.28
N ALA A 79 7.84 19.69 1.63
CA ALA A 79 6.91 18.61 1.97
C ALA A 79 6.01 18.97 3.16
N PRO A 80 4.72 18.58 3.12
CA PRO A 80 3.84 18.70 4.27
C PRO A 80 4.37 17.88 5.46
N ALA A 81 3.91 18.22 6.66
CA ALA A 81 4.20 17.42 7.85
C ALA A 81 3.68 15.98 7.66
N SER A 82 4.48 15.00 8.08
CA SER A 82 4.09 13.59 8.02
C SER A 82 2.81 13.33 8.83
N LEU A 83 1.93 12.48 8.29
CA LEU A 83 0.78 11.95 9.02
C LEU A 83 1.12 10.67 9.79
N MET A 84 2.30 10.09 9.54
CA MET A 84 2.75 8.82 10.13
C MET A 84 3.78 9.03 11.22
N VAL A 85 4.75 9.91 10.99
CA VAL A 85 5.91 10.12 11.88
C VAL A 85 5.63 11.23 12.88
N THR A 86 5.70 10.88 14.17
CA THR A 86 5.54 11.81 15.30
C THR A 86 6.87 12.14 15.97
N ALA A 87 7.94 11.40 15.64
CA ALA A 87 9.28 11.67 16.11
C ALA A 87 9.89 12.93 15.48
N THR A 88 10.82 13.55 16.19
CA THR A 88 11.65 14.65 15.70
C THR A 88 13.09 14.18 15.50
N PRO A 89 13.83 14.76 14.54
CA PRO A 89 15.22 14.39 14.33
C PRO A 89 16.12 14.79 15.52
N GLN A 90 17.24 14.10 15.67
CA GLN A 90 18.23 14.32 16.72
C GLN A 90 19.35 15.25 16.24
N THR A 91 19.77 16.17 17.10
CA THR A 91 20.86 17.12 16.80
C THR A 91 22.21 16.74 17.41
N THR A 92 22.30 15.56 18.03
CA THR A 92 23.50 15.03 18.70
C THR A 92 23.61 13.53 18.48
N GLY A 93 24.78 12.93 18.72
CA GLY A 93 24.96 11.47 18.63
C GLY A 93 25.27 10.97 17.22
N PHE A 94 25.65 11.87 16.31
CA PHE A 94 26.14 11.53 14.97
C PHE A 94 27.29 12.44 14.54
N THR A 95 28.01 12.04 13.50
CA THR A 95 29.00 12.87 12.81
C THR A 95 28.71 12.96 11.33
N VAL A 96 29.13 14.06 10.69
CA VAL A 96 29.12 14.21 9.23
C VAL A 96 30.57 14.34 8.76
N GLU A 97 30.97 13.45 7.84
CA GLU A 97 32.32 13.37 7.29
C GLU A 97 32.26 13.47 5.76
N PRO A 98 32.44 14.67 5.18
CA PRO A 98 32.63 14.85 3.75
C PRO A 98 33.91 14.17 3.28
N ARG A 99 33.86 13.49 2.13
CA ARG A 99 35.00 12.91 1.41
C ARG A 99 35.01 13.45 -0.03
N ALA A 100 35.91 12.93 -0.87
CA ALA A 100 36.07 13.38 -2.26
C ALA A 100 34.77 13.22 -3.06
N ASP A 101 34.15 12.04 -3.00
CA ASP A 101 33.00 11.68 -3.87
C ASP A 101 31.71 11.39 -3.09
N VAL A 102 31.78 11.36 -1.76
CA VAL A 102 30.68 10.96 -0.89
C VAL A 102 30.66 11.78 0.40
N VAL A 103 29.51 11.82 1.07
CA VAL A 103 29.37 12.30 2.44
C VAL A 103 28.89 11.17 3.33
N LEU A 104 29.55 10.97 4.47
CA LEU A 104 29.12 10.01 5.48
C LEU A 104 28.36 10.71 6.61
N VAL A 105 27.16 10.25 6.91
CA VAL A 105 26.41 10.58 8.13
C VAL A 105 26.44 9.36 9.03
N LYS A 106 27.25 9.42 10.11
CA LYS A 106 27.49 8.30 11.01
C LYS A 106 26.70 8.48 12.30
N ALA A 107 25.63 7.72 12.45
CA ALA A 107 24.99 7.52 13.74
C ALA A 107 25.72 6.41 14.53
N ALA A 108 25.26 6.09 15.74
CA ALA A 108 25.93 5.13 16.62
C ALA A 108 26.00 3.71 16.03
N GLU A 109 24.97 3.27 15.30
CA GLU A 109 24.84 1.89 14.81
C GLU A 109 24.65 1.78 13.30
N VAL A 110 24.53 2.91 12.59
CA VAL A 110 24.38 2.95 11.14
C VAL A 110 25.16 4.13 10.56
N THR A 111 25.81 3.90 9.43
CA THR A 111 26.33 4.97 8.59
C THR A 111 25.50 5.07 7.32
N ALA A 112 25.00 6.27 6.99
CA ALA A 112 24.47 6.56 5.66
C ALA A 112 25.56 7.23 4.83
N GLU A 113 25.87 6.68 3.67
CA GLU A 113 26.79 7.25 2.69
C GLU A 113 25.98 7.74 1.49
N VAL A 114 26.08 9.03 1.17
CA VAL A 114 25.43 9.65 0.00
C VAL A 114 26.49 10.11 -1.01
N THR A 115 26.28 9.79 -2.29
CA THR A 115 27.21 10.19 -3.36
C THR A 115 27.00 11.65 -3.77
N LEU A 116 28.09 12.37 -4.03
CA LEU A 116 28.04 13.73 -4.61
C LEU A 116 27.68 13.72 -6.10
N ALA A 117 27.84 12.56 -6.75
CA ALA A 117 27.57 12.40 -8.17
C ALA A 117 26.07 12.34 -8.47
N THR A 118 25.36 11.43 -7.79
CA THR A 118 23.96 11.07 -8.09
C THR A 118 23.01 11.26 -6.90
N GLY A 119 23.54 11.51 -5.71
CA GLY A 119 22.72 11.54 -4.49
C GLY A 119 22.17 10.17 -4.09
N ALA A 120 22.74 9.09 -4.63
CA ALA A 120 22.39 7.73 -4.23
C ALA A 120 22.91 7.45 -2.82
N VAL A 121 22.11 6.75 -2.01
CA VAL A 121 22.38 6.46 -0.60
C VAL A 121 22.62 4.97 -0.40
N ARG A 122 23.65 4.62 0.38
CA ARG A 122 23.82 3.27 0.93
C ARG A 122 23.98 3.32 2.44
N PHE A 123 23.46 2.29 3.11
CA PHE A 123 23.48 2.14 4.55
C PHE A 123 24.49 1.05 4.93
N LEU A 124 25.40 1.39 5.83
CA LEU A 124 26.46 0.51 6.28
C LEU A 124 26.31 0.21 7.78
N ASP A 125 26.69 -1.00 8.15
CA ASP A 125 26.83 -1.39 9.55
C ASP A 125 28.09 -0.76 10.19
N PRO A 126 28.31 -0.92 11.52
CA PRO A 126 29.49 -0.38 12.19
C PRO A 126 30.83 -0.95 11.70
N SER A 127 30.83 -2.09 11.00
CA SER A 127 32.02 -2.69 10.39
C SER A 127 32.33 -2.12 9.00
N GLY A 128 31.41 -1.34 8.42
CA GLY A 128 31.50 -0.78 7.08
C GLY A 128 30.95 -1.69 5.99
N GLN A 129 30.23 -2.76 6.35
CA GLN A 129 29.56 -3.63 5.40
C GLN A 129 28.22 -3.02 4.98
N VAL A 130 27.89 -3.10 3.69
CA VAL A 130 26.61 -2.60 3.15
C VAL A 130 25.46 -3.50 3.65
N ILE A 131 24.45 -2.87 4.23
CA ILE A 131 23.18 -3.48 4.64
C ILE A 131 22.16 -3.37 3.51
N LEU A 132 22.02 -2.16 2.95
CA LEU A 132 21.11 -1.85 1.86
C LEU A 132 21.71 -0.70 1.04
N ALA A 133 21.57 -0.75 -0.28
CA ALA A 133 21.94 0.35 -1.16
C ALA A 133 20.79 0.71 -2.10
N GLU A 134 20.59 2.00 -2.34
CA GLU A 134 19.82 2.42 -3.51
C GLU A 134 20.51 1.93 -4.79
N ARG A 135 19.73 1.43 -5.73
CA ARG A 135 20.22 1.04 -7.05
C ARG A 135 20.70 2.28 -7.79
N VAL A 136 21.80 2.17 -8.52
CA VAL A 136 22.27 3.23 -9.42
C VAL A 136 21.18 3.47 -10.47
N ASP A 137 20.78 4.74 -10.64
CA ASP A 137 19.66 5.15 -11.49
C ASP A 137 18.30 4.54 -11.11
N GLY A 138 18.18 3.97 -9.90
CA GLY A 138 16.94 3.39 -9.37
C GLY A 138 15.95 4.40 -8.79
N ARG A 139 16.25 5.70 -8.90
CA ARG A 139 15.39 6.78 -8.41
C ARG A 139 14.65 7.40 -9.59
N GLU A 140 13.34 7.48 -9.49
CA GLU A 140 12.49 8.15 -10.49
C GLU A 140 11.63 9.20 -9.78
N ILE A 141 11.63 10.44 -10.28
CA ILE A 141 10.75 11.52 -9.81
C ILE A 141 10.19 12.20 -11.04
N ALA A 142 8.88 12.07 -11.28
CA ALA A 142 8.25 12.65 -12.47
C ALA A 142 7.03 13.50 -12.10
N PRO A 143 6.83 14.67 -12.71
CA PRO A 143 5.70 15.53 -12.39
C PRO A 143 4.37 14.85 -12.74
N VAL A 144 3.38 15.01 -11.85
CA VAL A 144 2.00 14.58 -12.06
C VAL A 144 1.04 15.67 -11.59
N THR A 145 -0.09 15.79 -12.28
CA THR A 145 -1.15 16.72 -11.90
C THR A 145 -2.36 15.93 -11.40
N ILE A 146 -2.87 16.29 -10.23
CA ILE A 146 -4.08 15.71 -9.65
C ILE A 146 -5.15 16.81 -9.58
N GLU A 147 -6.36 16.49 -10.05
CA GLU A 147 -7.49 17.42 -10.03
C GLU A 147 -8.46 17.08 -8.90
N ASP A 148 -8.92 18.10 -8.18
CA ASP A 148 -10.00 18.00 -7.19
C ASP A 148 -11.02 19.14 -7.38
N GLN A 149 -11.98 19.28 -6.45
CA GLN A 149 -13.00 20.33 -6.55
C GLN A 149 -12.46 21.78 -6.47
N THR A 150 -11.22 21.97 -6.03
CA THR A 150 -10.57 23.28 -5.88
C THR A 150 -9.64 23.63 -7.03
N GLY A 151 -9.29 22.67 -7.89
CA GLY A 151 -8.51 22.89 -9.10
C GLY A 151 -7.49 21.79 -9.37
N SER A 152 -6.50 22.11 -10.20
CA SER A 152 -5.39 21.23 -10.55
C SER A 152 -4.19 21.49 -9.64
N HIS A 153 -3.67 20.44 -9.02
CA HIS A 153 -2.56 20.49 -8.07
C HIS A 153 -1.37 19.71 -8.63
N ARG A 154 -0.17 20.28 -8.49
CA ARG A 154 1.07 19.66 -8.97
C ARG A 154 1.71 18.84 -7.86
N TYR A 155 2.05 17.61 -8.19
CA TYR A 155 2.82 16.66 -7.38
C TYR A 155 3.88 16.00 -8.25
N ASN A 156 4.55 15.00 -7.70
CA ASN A 156 5.43 14.08 -8.40
C ASN A 156 4.98 12.63 -8.12
N THR A 157 5.01 11.77 -9.14
CA THR A 157 5.17 10.34 -8.91
C THR A 157 6.60 10.10 -8.47
N VAL A 158 6.79 9.17 -7.55
CA VAL A 158 8.11 8.86 -6.99
C VAL A 158 8.34 7.36 -6.98
N ARG A 159 9.56 6.93 -7.32
CA ARG A 159 10.00 5.54 -7.20
C ARG A 159 11.40 5.49 -6.62
N GLN A 160 11.63 4.51 -5.74
CA GLN A 160 12.97 4.10 -5.35
C GLN A 160 13.12 2.60 -5.50
N VAL A 161 14.20 2.20 -6.18
CA VAL A 161 14.68 0.82 -6.26
C VAL A 161 15.94 0.68 -5.42
N PHE A 162 16.02 -0.40 -4.66
CA PHE A 162 17.14 -0.77 -3.81
C PHE A 162 17.67 -2.16 -4.19
N GLU A 163 18.95 -2.40 -3.89
CA GLU A 163 19.62 -3.69 -4.02
C GLU A 163 19.66 -4.40 -2.66
N PRO A 164 18.75 -5.34 -2.38
CA PRO A 164 18.76 -6.10 -1.14
C PRO A 164 19.81 -7.21 -1.16
N GLY A 165 20.07 -7.82 -0.01
CA GLY A 165 20.88 -9.04 0.08
C GLY A 165 20.27 -10.19 -0.72
N ALA A 166 21.09 -11.13 -1.19
CA ALA A 166 20.64 -12.27 -1.99
C ALA A 166 19.60 -13.16 -1.28
N ASP A 167 19.65 -13.21 0.06
CA ASP A 167 18.78 -14.03 0.91
C ASP A 167 17.76 -13.23 1.74
N ASP A 168 17.68 -11.91 1.52
CA ASP A 168 16.65 -11.07 2.14
C ASP A 168 15.24 -11.61 1.87
N ALA A 169 14.37 -11.54 2.87
CA ALA A 169 12.95 -11.78 2.74
C ALA A 169 12.19 -10.59 3.31
N PHE A 170 11.09 -10.21 2.67
CA PHE A 170 10.34 -8.98 2.97
C PHE A 170 9.00 -9.28 3.63
N TYR A 171 8.71 -8.58 4.73
CA TYR A 171 7.47 -8.73 5.51
C TYR A 171 6.88 -7.37 5.87
N GLY A 172 5.63 -7.35 6.31
CA GLY A 172 4.93 -6.13 6.70
C GLY A 172 3.94 -5.73 5.62
N LEU A 173 4.05 -4.49 5.13
CA LEU A 173 3.22 -3.88 4.09
C LEU A 173 1.73 -3.71 4.45
N GLY A 174 1.27 -4.36 5.51
CA GLY A 174 -0.07 -4.19 6.08
C GLY A 174 -0.85 -5.51 6.13
N GLN A 175 -2.15 -5.43 5.87
CA GLN A 175 -3.04 -6.58 5.79
C GLN A 175 -3.50 -6.78 4.34
N HIS A 176 -3.11 -7.91 3.75
CA HIS A 176 -3.43 -8.23 2.35
C HIS A 176 -4.05 -9.62 2.20
N GLN A 177 -4.78 -9.83 1.11
CA GLN A 177 -5.68 -10.98 0.93
C GLN A 177 -5.11 -12.11 0.05
N GLN A 178 -3.88 -11.96 -0.45
CA GLN A 178 -3.25 -12.88 -1.39
C GLN A 178 -2.59 -14.09 -0.70
N GLY A 179 -2.49 -14.09 0.64
CA GLY A 179 -1.83 -15.16 1.39
C GLY A 179 -0.29 -15.16 1.29
N VAL A 180 0.29 -14.05 0.82
CA VAL A 180 1.74 -13.85 0.72
C VAL A 180 2.31 -13.50 2.09
N ALA A 181 3.35 -14.22 2.50
CA ALA A 181 4.09 -13.93 3.72
C ALA A 181 5.43 -13.23 3.44
N ASN A 182 6.25 -13.81 2.55
CA ASN A 182 7.48 -13.21 2.04
C ASN A 182 7.16 -12.50 0.73
N TYR A 183 7.29 -11.17 0.70
CA TYR A 183 7.01 -10.36 -0.48
C TYR A 183 8.16 -10.30 -1.49
N ARG A 184 9.31 -10.95 -1.24
CA ARG A 184 10.36 -11.01 -2.25
C ARG A 184 9.88 -11.69 -3.53
N GLY A 185 9.98 -10.99 -4.65
CA GLY A 185 9.45 -11.47 -5.94
C GLY A 185 7.97 -11.18 -6.18
N HIS A 186 7.26 -10.69 -5.17
CA HIS A 186 5.82 -10.46 -5.22
C HIS A 186 5.49 -8.96 -5.26
N ASP A 187 4.34 -8.65 -5.85
CA ASP A 187 3.82 -7.29 -5.90
C ASP A 187 2.70 -7.11 -4.89
N VAL A 188 2.59 -5.91 -4.34
CA VAL A 188 1.40 -5.51 -3.60
C VAL A 188 1.11 -4.03 -3.79
N GLU A 189 -0.16 -3.72 -4.04
CA GLU A 189 -0.65 -2.35 -4.06
C GLU A 189 -1.14 -1.99 -2.67
N LEU A 190 -0.51 -0.99 -2.06
CA LEU A 190 -0.83 -0.44 -0.77
C LEU A 190 -1.92 0.62 -0.97
N ALA A 191 -3.17 0.16 -0.86
CA ALA A 191 -4.36 1.00 -0.88
C ALA A 191 -5.23 0.67 0.35
N GLN A 192 -6.30 1.43 0.53
CA GLN A 192 -7.28 1.16 1.59
C GLN A 192 -8.55 0.60 0.96
N HIS A 193 -8.98 -0.58 1.41
CA HIS A 193 -10.20 -1.23 0.99
C HIS A 193 -10.84 -1.97 2.17
N ASN A 194 -12.11 -2.37 2.04
CA ASN A 194 -12.87 -3.03 3.11
C ASN A 194 -12.14 -4.23 3.77
N ILE A 195 -11.34 -4.96 3.00
CA ILE A 195 -10.61 -6.15 3.47
C ILE A 195 -9.09 -6.01 3.32
N ASP A 196 -8.58 -4.85 2.90
CA ASP A 196 -7.17 -4.64 2.57
C ASP A 196 -6.69 -3.33 3.19
N VAL A 197 -5.56 -3.37 3.88
CA VAL A 197 -5.01 -2.23 4.62
C VAL A 197 -3.55 -2.10 4.28
N GLY A 198 -3.22 -1.16 3.40
CA GLY A 198 -1.82 -0.79 3.13
C GLY A 198 -1.19 -0.02 4.28
N ILE A 199 -0.06 -0.50 4.78
CA ILE A 199 0.82 0.19 5.72
C ILE A 199 2.22 0.21 5.07
N PRO A 200 2.74 1.36 4.62
CA PRO A 200 3.97 1.43 3.82
C PRO A 200 5.24 1.26 4.67
N PHE A 201 5.31 0.16 5.42
CA PHE A 201 6.47 -0.27 6.19
C PHE A 201 6.84 -1.70 5.79
N VAL A 202 8.06 -1.87 5.28
CA VAL A 202 8.64 -3.18 4.97
C VAL A 202 9.78 -3.49 5.94
N ALA A 203 9.79 -4.70 6.47
CA ALA A 203 10.88 -5.25 7.28
C ALA A 203 11.59 -6.37 6.51
N SER A 204 12.92 -6.40 6.57
CA SER A 204 13.77 -7.38 5.91
C SER A 204 14.49 -8.28 6.92
N THR A 205 14.66 -9.56 6.57
CA THR A 205 15.59 -10.47 7.28
C THR A 205 17.05 -10.00 7.24
N GLY A 206 17.40 -9.08 6.34
CA GLY A 206 18.70 -8.42 6.28
C GLY A 206 19.00 -7.47 7.45
N GLY A 207 18.11 -7.39 8.46
CA GLY A 207 18.33 -6.59 9.67
C GLY A 207 18.01 -5.11 9.49
N TYR A 208 17.02 -4.79 8.63
CA TYR A 208 16.54 -3.43 8.44
C TYR A 208 15.05 -3.37 8.16
N GLY A 209 14.48 -2.18 8.25
CA GLY A 209 13.17 -1.85 7.71
C GLY A 209 13.17 -0.48 7.03
N LEU A 210 12.23 -0.28 6.12
CA LEU A 210 11.96 0.99 5.46
C LEU A 210 10.53 1.42 5.78
N LEU A 211 10.38 2.61 6.36
CA LEU A 211 9.09 3.32 6.38
C LEU A 211 9.07 4.28 5.19
N TRP A 212 8.16 4.05 4.26
CA TRP A 212 7.95 4.89 3.09
C TRP A 212 6.86 5.92 3.40
N ASP A 213 7.25 7.18 3.56
CA ASP A 213 6.40 8.23 4.11
C ASP A 213 5.61 8.93 2.99
N ASN A 214 4.68 8.18 2.40
CA ASN A 214 3.80 8.66 1.35
C ASN A 214 2.36 8.19 1.60
N ASN A 215 1.40 9.12 1.56
CA ASN A 215 -0.02 8.85 1.86
C ASN A 215 -0.84 8.46 0.62
N SER A 216 -0.29 8.57 -0.59
CA SER A 216 -0.97 8.16 -1.83
C SER A 216 -0.87 6.65 -2.05
N ILE A 217 -1.62 6.13 -3.04
CA ILE A 217 -1.51 4.73 -3.45
C ILE A 217 -0.05 4.42 -3.76
N THR A 218 0.47 3.38 -3.11
CA THR A 218 1.86 2.96 -3.21
C THR A 218 1.92 1.54 -3.74
N ARG A 219 2.93 1.20 -4.53
CA ARG A 219 3.16 -0.17 -5.02
C ARG A 219 4.52 -0.65 -4.56
N PHE A 220 4.53 -1.82 -3.93
CA PHE A 220 5.73 -2.60 -3.69
C PHE A 220 5.90 -3.61 -4.83
N GLY A 221 7.14 -3.78 -5.32
CA GLY A 221 7.45 -4.66 -6.45
C GLY A 221 7.31 -3.92 -7.78
N ASP A 222 6.50 -4.46 -8.70
CA ASP A 222 6.22 -3.84 -9.99
C ASP A 222 5.50 -2.48 -9.84
N PRO A 223 6.08 -1.36 -10.33
CA PRO A 223 5.45 -0.04 -10.21
C PRO A 223 4.27 0.14 -11.16
N ARG A 224 4.13 -0.72 -12.17
CA ARG A 224 3.16 -0.58 -13.26
C ARG A 224 1.77 -0.97 -12.77
N GLU A 225 0.76 -0.25 -13.23
CA GLU A 225 -0.63 -0.68 -13.05
C GLU A 225 -0.94 -1.89 -13.95
N TYR A 226 -1.68 -2.85 -13.41
CA TYR A 226 -2.23 -3.97 -14.17
C TYR A 226 -3.22 -3.45 -15.22
N GLY A 227 -2.97 -3.79 -16.49
CA GLY A 227 -3.81 -3.42 -17.62
C GLY A 227 -4.90 -4.45 -17.91
N MET A 228 -5.83 -4.12 -18.79
CA MET A 228 -6.77 -5.10 -19.35
C MET A 228 -6.03 -6.05 -20.31
N LEU A 229 -6.61 -7.23 -20.55
CA LEU A 229 -5.95 -8.28 -21.34
C LEU A 229 -5.53 -7.80 -22.75
N ASP A 230 -6.40 -7.09 -23.46
CA ASP A 230 -6.18 -6.63 -24.83
C ASP A 230 -5.13 -5.51 -24.97
N GLN A 231 -4.74 -4.87 -23.85
CA GLN A 231 -3.72 -3.83 -23.84
C GLN A 231 -2.31 -4.39 -23.98
N ARG A 232 -2.09 -5.66 -23.58
CA ARG A 232 -0.76 -6.27 -23.49
C ARG A 232 -0.68 -7.68 -24.08
N LEU A 233 -1.81 -8.31 -24.37
CA LEU A 233 -1.89 -9.63 -24.99
C LEU A 233 -2.63 -9.54 -26.33
N ILE A 234 -2.22 -10.40 -27.24
CA ILE A 234 -2.94 -10.62 -28.50
C ILE A 234 -4.06 -11.63 -28.21
N LEU A 235 -5.31 -11.18 -28.35
CA LEU A 235 -6.49 -12.00 -28.07
C LEU A 235 -7.12 -12.58 -29.34
N ARG A 236 -7.56 -13.83 -29.26
CA ARG A 236 -8.41 -14.48 -30.26
C ARG A 236 -9.64 -15.09 -29.63
N ASP A 237 -10.74 -14.99 -30.33
CA ASP A 237 -12.00 -15.61 -29.92
C ASP A 237 -11.94 -17.14 -30.14
N ALA A 238 -12.96 -17.88 -29.71
CA ALA A 238 -13.00 -19.33 -29.82
C ALA A 238 -12.97 -19.84 -31.29
N THR A 239 -13.18 -18.96 -32.27
CA THR A 239 -13.07 -19.28 -33.71
C THR A 239 -11.72 -18.89 -34.32
N GLY A 240 -10.83 -18.29 -33.51
CA GLY A 240 -9.51 -17.82 -33.92
C GLY A 240 -9.48 -16.38 -34.45
N ARG A 241 -10.58 -15.63 -34.38
CA ARG A 241 -10.61 -14.24 -34.87
C ARG A 241 -9.95 -13.30 -33.87
N PHE A 242 -9.12 -12.40 -34.38
CA PHE A 242 -8.45 -11.37 -33.59
C PHE A 242 -9.44 -10.42 -32.93
N GLY A 243 -9.02 -9.83 -31.82
CA GLY A 243 -9.66 -8.65 -31.23
C GLY A 243 -10.18 -8.87 -29.81
N GLY A 244 -10.55 -10.10 -29.43
CA GLY A 244 -11.13 -10.35 -28.12
C GLY A 244 -11.52 -11.80 -27.94
N LEU A 245 -12.12 -12.13 -26.79
CA LEU A 245 -12.58 -13.46 -26.43
C LEU A 245 -14.05 -13.66 -26.83
N THR A 246 -14.48 -14.91 -27.01
CA THR A 246 -15.90 -15.25 -27.18
C THR A 246 -16.59 -15.19 -25.83
N ALA A 247 -17.41 -14.17 -25.58
CA ALA A 247 -18.29 -14.05 -24.43
C ALA A 247 -19.63 -14.75 -24.74
N SER A 248 -19.97 -15.77 -23.94
CA SER A 248 -21.21 -16.54 -24.06
C SER A 248 -22.05 -16.37 -22.79
N TYR A 249 -23.27 -15.89 -22.96
CA TYR A 249 -24.22 -15.57 -21.89
C TYR A 249 -25.32 -16.62 -21.86
N PHE A 250 -25.47 -17.26 -20.70
CA PHE A 250 -26.42 -18.34 -20.48
C PHE A 250 -27.48 -17.92 -19.48
N GLN A 251 -28.71 -18.40 -19.71
CA GLN A 251 -29.81 -18.35 -18.75
C GLN A 251 -30.32 -19.79 -18.57
N ASN A 252 -30.24 -20.31 -17.33
CA ASN A 252 -30.60 -21.70 -17.01
C ASN A 252 -29.91 -22.71 -17.94
N ASP A 253 -28.60 -22.51 -18.14
CA ASP A 253 -27.73 -23.28 -19.06
C ASP A 253 -28.07 -23.24 -20.55
N GLU A 254 -29.07 -22.46 -20.95
CA GLU A 254 -29.35 -22.20 -22.36
C GLU A 254 -28.56 -20.98 -22.85
N LEU A 255 -27.80 -21.12 -23.94
CA LEU A 255 -27.09 -20.01 -24.57
C LEU A 255 -28.09 -19.00 -25.15
N LYS A 256 -28.03 -17.75 -24.67
CA LYS A 256 -28.92 -16.67 -25.13
C LYS A 256 -28.22 -15.65 -26.01
N VAL A 257 -27.00 -15.27 -25.65
CA VAL A 257 -26.20 -14.30 -26.39
C VAL A 257 -24.77 -14.80 -26.50
N GLN A 258 -24.18 -14.64 -27.68
CA GLN A 258 -22.76 -14.84 -27.89
C GLN A 258 -22.21 -13.64 -28.67
N ARG A 259 -21.13 -13.04 -28.17
CA ARG A 259 -20.45 -11.91 -28.82
C ARG A 259 -18.95 -11.95 -28.55
N GLN A 260 -18.19 -11.17 -29.31
CA GLN A 260 -16.78 -10.96 -29.02
C GLN A 260 -16.65 -9.80 -28.03
N GLU A 261 -15.83 -9.98 -26.99
CA GLU A 261 -15.49 -8.91 -26.03
C GLU A 261 -13.98 -8.77 -25.94
N HIS A 262 -13.50 -7.53 -26.06
CA HIS A 262 -12.09 -7.19 -25.97
C HIS A 262 -11.53 -7.39 -24.56
N GLU A 263 -12.39 -7.28 -23.55
CA GLU A 263 -12.03 -7.35 -22.13
C GLU A 263 -13.02 -8.23 -21.36
N VAL A 264 -12.55 -8.84 -20.27
CA VAL A 264 -13.44 -9.32 -19.19
C VAL A 264 -13.51 -8.18 -18.17
N ASN A 265 -14.50 -7.29 -18.29
CA ASN A 265 -14.54 -6.05 -17.50
C ASN A 265 -15.95 -5.50 -17.21
N TYR A 266 -16.43 -5.83 -16.02
CA TYR A 266 -17.63 -5.31 -15.35
C TYR A 266 -17.28 -4.98 -13.89
N GLU A 267 -16.27 -4.13 -13.71
CA GLU A 267 -15.68 -3.80 -12.40
C GLU A 267 -16.55 -2.82 -11.59
N PHE A 268 -17.30 -1.95 -12.27
CA PHE A 268 -18.08 -0.88 -11.65
C PHE A 268 -19.58 -0.98 -11.95
N ILE A 269 -20.42 -0.39 -11.09
CA ILE A 269 -21.89 -0.34 -11.28
C ILE A 269 -22.27 0.21 -12.66
N ARG A 270 -21.58 1.27 -13.12
CA ARG A 270 -21.81 1.87 -14.45
C ARG A 270 -21.61 0.89 -15.61
N ASP A 271 -20.80 -0.15 -15.41
CA ASP A 271 -20.47 -1.13 -16.44
C ASP A 271 -21.64 -2.08 -16.72
N GLN A 272 -22.62 -2.15 -15.81
CA GLN A 272 -23.85 -2.92 -16.01
C GLN A 272 -24.61 -2.48 -17.28
N GLN A 273 -24.44 -1.24 -17.71
CA GLN A 273 -25.05 -0.73 -18.95
C GLN A 273 -24.55 -1.43 -20.22
N ARG A 274 -23.35 -2.04 -20.18
CA ARG A 274 -22.75 -2.77 -21.31
C ARG A 274 -23.24 -4.22 -21.42
N TRP A 275 -24.00 -4.72 -20.45
CA TRP A 275 -24.58 -6.06 -20.53
C TRP A 275 -25.49 -6.21 -21.75
N PRO A 276 -25.59 -7.42 -22.34
CA PRO A 276 -26.50 -7.66 -23.45
C PRO A 276 -27.96 -7.38 -23.07
N GLU A 277 -28.76 -6.98 -24.05
CA GLU A 277 -30.21 -6.87 -23.88
C GLU A 277 -30.79 -8.20 -23.39
N GLY A 278 -31.67 -8.13 -22.39
CA GLY A 278 -32.21 -9.30 -21.68
C GLY A 278 -31.43 -9.70 -20.42
N PHE A 279 -30.18 -9.24 -20.24
CA PHE A 279 -29.39 -9.45 -19.02
C PHE A 279 -29.12 -8.17 -18.23
N LYS A 280 -29.48 -6.99 -18.76
CA LYS A 280 -29.40 -5.73 -18.02
C LYS A 280 -30.28 -5.79 -16.77
N LEU A 281 -29.72 -5.40 -15.63
CA LEU A 281 -30.47 -5.24 -14.38
C LEU A 281 -31.55 -4.15 -14.52
N GLN A 282 -32.66 -4.33 -13.79
CA GLN A 282 -33.97 -3.75 -14.07
C GLN A 282 -33.97 -2.27 -14.53
N PRO A 283 -34.78 -1.90 -15.55
CA PRO A 283 -34.74 -0.59 -16.22
C PRO A 283 -35.08 0.65 -15.35
N ASN A 284 -35.42 0.48 -14.06
CA ASN A 284 -35.92 1.55 -13.19
C ASN A 284 -35.10 1.77 -11.90
N GLN A 285 -33.94 1.13 -11.75
CA GLN A 285 -33.08 1.43 -10.58
C GLN A 285 -32.13 2.61 -10.87
N PRO A 286 -31.98 3.56 -9.94
CA PRO A 286 -30.96 4.60 -10.08
C PRO A 286 -29.59 3.95 -10.20
N THR A 287 -28.76 4.48 -11.10
CA THR A 287 -27.41 3.99 -11.42
C THR A 287 -26.41 4.01 -10.25
N GLN A 288 -26.82 4.46 -9.06
CA GLN A 288 -25.97 4.65 -7.87
C GLN A 288 -26.64 4.27 -6.54
N VAL A 289 -27.53 3.27 -6.54
CA VAL A 289 -28.02 2.67 -5.28
C VAL A 289 -27.10 1.54 -4.87
N GLY A 290 -26.66 1.53 -3.60
CA GLY A 290 -25.90 0.41 -3.04
C GLY A 290 -26.65 -0.92 -3.17
N ASP A 291 -25.94 -1.97 -3.57
CA ASP A 291 -26.47 -3.31 -3.87
C ASP A 291 -26.37 -4.30 -2.70
N MET A 292 -25.91 -3.84 -1.52
CA MET A 292 -25.68 -4.70 -0.36
C MET A 292 -26.91 -5.55 -0.02
N GLY A 293 -26.76 -6.87 -0.18
CA GLY A 293 -27.77 -7.85 0.20
C GLY A 293 -28.86 -8.14 -0.84
N ARG A 294 -28.74 -7.64 -2.08
CA ARG A 294 -29.68 -8.01 -3.16
C ARG A 294 -29.22 -9.30 -3.84
N SER A 295 -30.14 -10.23 -4.05
CA SER A 295 -29.90 -11.43 -4.85
C SER A 295 -29.92 -11.07 -6.33
N GLY A 296 -28.87 -11.46 -7.06
CA GLY A 296 -28.82 -11.23 -8.49
C GLY A 296 -29.69 -12.16 -9.32
N GLN A 297 -29.65 -11.96 -10.64
CA GLN A 297 -30.44 -12.78 -11.57
C GLN A 297 -30.06 -14.27 -11.45
N GLU A 298 -31.00 -15.09 -10.98
CA GLU A 298 -30.80 -16.52 -10.85
C GLU A 298 -30.60 -17.19 -12.22
N GLY A 299 -29.76 -18.22 -12.26
CA GLY A 299 -29.51 -19.03 -13.46
C GLY A 299 -28.65 -18.35 -14.53
N VAL A 300 -28.14 -17.15 -14.29
CA VAL A 300 -27.20 -16.48 -15.20
C VAL A 300 -25.80 -17.05 -15.04
N ARG A 301 -25.15 -17.37 -16.16
CA ARG A 301 -23.73 -17.74 -16.23
C ARG A 301 -23.11 -17.08 -17.46
N VAL A 302 -21.88 -16.60 -17.33
CA VAL A 302 -21.11 -16.01 -18.43
C VAL A 302 -19.79 -16.76 -18.56
N THR A 303 -19.35 -17.00 -19.80
CA THR A 303 -18.02 -17.54 -20.08
C THR A 303 -17.31 -16.72 -21.14
N TRP A 304 -16.01 -16.49 -20.96
CA TRP A 304 -15.12 -15.93 -21.97
C TRP A 304 -14.09 -16.97 -22.39
N GLU A 305 -14.06 -17.34 -23.67
CA GLU A 305 -13.20 -18.41 -24.20
C GLU A 305 -12.43 -17.95 -25.44
N GLY A 306 -11.19 -18.41 -25.57
CA GLY A 306 -10.33 -18.05 -26.69
C GLY A 306 -8.87 -18.40 -26.45
N THR A 307 -7.97 -17.64 -27.08
CA THR A 307 -6.52 -17.75 -26.84
C THR A 307 -5.89 -16.40 -26.52
N ILE A 308 -4.85 -16.45 -25.70
CA ILE A 308 -3.92 -15.36 -25.43
C ILE A 308 -2.57 -15.66 -26.07
N GLU A 309 -1.88 -14.63 -26.53
CA GLU A 309 -0.55 -14.72 -27.13
C GLU A 309 0.24 -13.45 -26.75
N THR A 310 1.55 -13.58 -26.55
CA THR A 310 2.45 -12.51 -26.10
C THR A 310 3.77 -12.60 -26.87
N PRO A 311 4.42 -11.49 -27.26
CA PRO A 311 5.77 -11.55 -27.81
C PRO A 311 6.85 -11.73 -26.73
N HIS A 312 6.49 -11.55 -25.45
CA HIS A 312 7.38 -11.65 -24.31
C HIS A 312 7.23 -13.02 -23.66
N ALA A 313 8.32 -13.78 -23.53
CA ALA A 313 8.34 -15.01 -22.77
C ALA A 313 8.63 -14.72 -21.28
N GLY A 314 8.11 -15.54 -20.39
CA GLY A 314 8.40 -15.50 -18.95
C GLY A 314 7.16 -15.61 -18.09
N VAL A 315 7.29 -15.22 -16.82
CA VAL A 315 6.20 -15.21 -15.84
C VAL A 315 5.32 -14.00 -16.04
N HIS A 316 4.11 -14.23 -16.54
CA HIS A 316 3.04 -13.23 -16.63
C HIS A 316 2.20 -13.23 -15.36
N LYS A 317 1.82 -12.04 -14.89
CA LYS A 317 1.03 -11.87 -13.68
C LYS A 317 -0.41 -11.50 -14.04
N PHE A 318 -1.37 -12.13 -13.40
CA PHE A 318 -2.80 -11.90 -13.61
C PHE A 318 -3.50 -11.57 -12.30
N LYS A 319 -4.54 -10.73 -12.39
CA LYS A 319 -5.41 -10.38 -11.28
C LYS A 319 -6.87 -10.49 -11.69
N LEU A 320 -7.58 -11.44 -11.10
CA LEU A 320 -9.03 -11.54 -11.24
C LEU A 320 -9.70 -10.74 -10.12
N TYR A 321 -10.21 -9.55 -10.41
CA TYR A 321 -11.17 -8.90 -9.54
C TYR A 321 -12.49 -9.64 -9.66
N SER A 322 -13.03 -10.22 -8.58
CA SER A 322 -14.33 -10.88 -8.68
C SER A 322 -15.11 -10.93 -7.38
N SER A 323 -16.43 -11.02 -7.55
CA SER A 323 -17.40 -11.47 -6.56
C SER A 323 -18.32 -12.53 -7.18
N ASN A 324 -19.09 -13.20 -6.33
CA ASN A 324 -19.75 -14.46 -6.63
C ASN A 324 -18.77 -15.51 -7.18
N TYR A 325 -19.27 -16.57 -7.81
CA TYR A 325 -18.44 -17.69 -8.22
C TYR A 325 -17.72 -17.34 -9.51
N ALA A 326 -16.39 -17.30 -9.47
CA ALA A 326 -15.56 -17.05 -10.63
C ALA A 326 -14.45 -18.10 -10.73
N ARG A 327 -14.20 -18.56 -11.95
CA ARG A 327 -13.15 -19.52 -12.27
C ARG A 327 -12.36 -19.09 -13.49
N VAL A 328 -11.06 -19.40 -13.48
CA VAL A 328 -10.16 -19.12 -14.60
C VAL A 328 -9.33 -20.36 -14.89
N TRP A 329 -9.26 -20.74 -16.16
CA TRP A 329 -8.37 -21.77 -16.68
C TRP A 329 -7.42 -21.17 -17.69
N ILE A 330 -6.16 -21.61 -17.63
CA ILE A 330 -5.13 -21.30 -18.62
C ILE A 330 -4.50 -22.62 -19.07
N ASP A 331 -4.50 -22.86 -20.38
CA ASP A 331 -4.09 -24.14 -20.99
C ASP A 331 -4.83 -25.37 -20.43
N GLY A 332 -6.11 -25.19 -20.09
CA GLY A 332 -6.94 -26.23 -19.46
C GLY A 332 -6.67 -26.46 -17.97
N GLU A 333 -5.64 -25.85 -17.38
CA GLU A 333 -5.36 -25.92 -15.95
C GLU A 333 -6.17 -24.88 -15.17
N LEU A 334 -6.89 -25.30 -14.13
CA LEU A 334 -7.63 -24.41 -13.23
C LEU A 334 -6.65 -23.57 -12.41
N ARG A 335 -6.71 -22.25 -12.58
CA ARG A 335 -5.87 -21.28 -11.86
C ARG A 335 -6.62 -20.62 -10.70
N ILE A 336 -7.88 -20.26 -10.91
CA ILE A 336 -8.73 -19.60 -9.91
C ILE A 336 -10.05 -20.38 -9.78
N ASP A 337 -10.48 -20.59 -8.53
CA ASP A 337 -11.84 -21.00 -8.16
C ASP A 337 -12.19 -20.31 -6.84
N ARG A 338 -12.97 -19.22 -6.93
CA ARG A 338 -13.21 -18.33 -5.80
C ARG A 338 -14.66 -17.88 -5.75
N TRP A 339 -15.12 -17.63 -4.53
CA TRP A 339 -16.39 -17.00 -4.24
C TRP A 339 -16.21 -15.87 -3.24
N ARG A 340 -16.90 -14.76 -3.47
CA ARG A 340 -17.11 -13.67 -2.50
C ARG A 340 -18.55 -13.18 -2.58
N GLN A 341 -19.02 -12.55 -1.52
CA GLN A 341 -20.29 -11.82 -1.54
C GLN A 341 -20.28 -10.76 -2.66
N ASN A 342 -21.40 -10.62 -3.39
CA ASN A 342 -21.54 -9.74 -4.57
C ASN A 342 -21.01 -8.32 -4.37
N TRP A 343 -21.38 -7.66 -3.27
CA TRP A 343 -21.01 -6.27 -2.98
C TRP A 343 -19.59 -6.08 -2.44
N ASN A 344 -18.83 -7.16 -2.22
CA ASN A 344 -17.44 -7.10 -1.73
C ASN A 344 -16.47 -7.89 -2.61
N PRO A 345 -16.37 -7.57 -3.91
CA PRO A 345 -15.37 -8.15 -4.79
C PRO A 345 -13.95 -7.83 -4.31
N TRP A 346 -13.00 -8.65 -4.73
CA TRP A 346 -11.58 -8.39 -4.53
C TRP A 346 -10.74 -9.10 -5.58
N PHE A 347 -9.47 -8.69 -5.69
CA PHE A 347 -8.50 -9.34 -6.55
C PHE A 347 -8.11 -10.74 -6.03
N HIS A 348 -7.95 -11.66 -6.98
CA HIS A 348 -7.37 -12.98 -6.81
C HIS A 348 -6.24 -13.14 -7.82
N ASP A 349 -5.03 -13.19 -7.29
CA ASP A 349 -3.81 -13.10 -8.09
C ASP A 349 -3.34 -14.50 -8.48
N PHE A 350 -2.79 -14.63 -9.69
CA PHE A 350 -2.12 -15.85 -10.14
C PHE A 350 -1.06 -15.53 -11.19
N GLU A 351 -0.08 -16.42 -11.33
CA GLU A 351 1.01 -16.28 -12.29
C GLU A 351 0.99 -17.42 -13.29
N VAL A 352 1.45 -17.15 -14.51
CA VAL A 352 1.55 -18.13 -15.59
C VAL A 352 2.82 -17.92 -16.38
N GLU A 353 3.62 -18.96 -16.54
CA GLU A 353 4.72 -18.98 -17.50
C GLU A 353 4.15 -19.05 -18.92
N LEU A 354 4.36 -18.01 -19.73
CA LEU A 354 3.91 -17.96 -21.12
C LEU A 354 5.10 -17.99 -22.10
N PRO A 355 5.05 -18.83 -23.14
CA PRO A 355 6.01 -18.78 -24.23
C PRO A 355 5.74 -17.61 -25.19
N ALA A 356 6.82 -17.02 -25.71
CA ALA A 356 6.71 -15.99 -26.74
C ALA A 356 6.09 -16.53 -28.04
N ASN A 357 5.17 -15.76 -28.63
CA ASN A 357 4.52 -15.96 -29.92
C ASN A 357 3.81 -17.32 -30.07
N ARG A 358 3.29 -17.86 -28.97
CA ARG A 358 2.48 -19.08 -28.97
C ARG A 358 1.13 -18.81 -28.33
N GLN A 359 0.10 -19.32 -29.00
CA GLN A 359 -1.27 -19.25 -28.50
C GLN A 359 -1.45 -20.22 -27.34
N VAL A 360 -1.99 -19.70 -26.25
CA VAL A 360 -2.34 -20.45 -25.04
C VAL A 360 -3.83 -20.28 -24.81
N SER A 361 -4.55 -21.37 -24.51
CA SER A 361 -5.99 -21.28 -24.29
C SER A 361 -6.31 -20.58 -22.98
N ILE A 362 -7.38 -19.78 -22.98
CA ILE A 362 -7.93 -19.14 -21.79
C ILE A 362 -9.44 -19.41 -21.72
N LYS A 363 -9.92 -19.69 -20.51
CA LYS A 363 -11.33 -19.71 -20.18
C LYS A 363 -11.57 -18.98 -18.88
N VAL A 364 -12.55 -18.08 -18.87
CA VAL A 364 -13.09 -17.47 -17.66
C VAL A 364 -14.55 -17.88 -17.55
N GLU A 365 -14.99 -18.32 -16.38
CA GLU A 365 -16.38 -18.60 -16.07
C GLU A 365 -16.81 -17.75 -14.87
N TRP A 366 -18.01 -17.20 -14.94
CA TRP A 366 -18.57 -16.39 -13.87
C TRP A 366 -20.06 -16.66 -13.71
N ILE A 367 -20.49 -16.90 -12.47
CA ILE A 367 -21.89 -16.94 -12.07
C ILE A 367 -22.16 -15.61 -11.36
N PRO A 368 -22.76 -14.62 -12.04
CA PRO A 368 -22.61 -13.22 -11.67
C PRO A 368 -23.23 -12.81 -10.36
N GLY A 369 -24.45 -13.26 -10.07
CA GLY A 369 -25.19 -12.91 -8.84
C GLY A 369 -25.20 -11.41 -8.51
N ASP A 370 -25.33 -10.56 -9.53
CA ASP A 370 -25.20 -9.08 -9.48
C ASP A 370 -23.87 -8.57 -8.91
N GLY A 371 -22.82 -9.38 -9.02
CA GLY A 371 -21.48 -9.00 -8.62
C GLY A 371 -20.73 -8.26 -9.72
N TYR A 372 -19.43 -8.22 -9.51
CA TYR A 372 -18.43 -7.55 -10.35
C TYR A 372 -17.36 -8.54 -10.78
N ILE A 373 -16.79 -8.33 -11.98
CA ILE A 373 -15.66 -9.09 -12.48
C ILE A 373 -14.73 -8.22 -13.34
N ALA A 374 -13.42 -8.36 -13.18
CA ALA A 374 -12.44 -7.88 -14.14
C ALA A 374 -11.22 -8.82 -14.17
N LEU A 375 -10.64 -9.07 -15.33
CA LEU A 375 -9.38 -9.83 -15.44
C LEU A 375 -8.28 -8.93 -16.00
N ARG A 376 -7.30 -8.63 -15.15
CA ARG A 376 -6.17 -7.76 -15.47
C ARG A 376 -4.87 -8.53 -15.58
N HIS A 377 -3.88 -7.92 -16.24
CA HIS A 377 -2.63 -8.56 -16.66
C HIS A 377 -1.43 -7.61 -16.61
N LEU A 378 -0.26 -8.17 -16.27
CA LEU A 378 1.07 -7.59 -16.46
C LEU A 378 2.01 -8.58 -17.17
N ASP A 379 2.74 -8.07 -18.15
CA ASP A 379 3.85 -8.74 -18.82
C ASP A 379 5.06 -8.93 -17.87
N PRO A 380 5.96 -9.88 -18.16
CA PRO A 380 7.12 -10.16 -17.33
C PRO A 380 7.94 -8.90 -17.11
N GLN A 381 8.31 -8.66 -15.85
CA GLN A 381 9.22 -7.58 -15.49
C GLN A 381 10.64 -7.93 -15.94
N ALA A 382 11.49 -6.92 -16.17
CA ALA A 382 12.91 -7.13 -16.42
C ALA A 382 13.55 -7.94 -15.28
N GLU A 383 14.43 -8.90 -15.62
CA GLU A 383 15.02 -9.86 -14.68
C GLU A 383 15.66 -9.20 -13.45
N GLN A 384 16.38 -8.10 -13.67
CA GLN A 384 17.03 -7.32 -12.61
C GLN A 384 16.05 -6.67 -11.60
N ASP A 385 14.79 -6.49 -11.97
CA ASP A 385 13.77 -5.84 -11.13
C ASP A 385 12.91 -6.86 -10.38
N GLN A 386 12.81 -8.10 -10.87
CA GLN A 386 11.91 -9.12 -10.32
C GLN A 386 12.19 -9.42 -8.83
N GLN A 387 13.45 -9.33 -8.39
CA GLN A 387 13.87 -9.61 -7.02
C GLN A 387 14.30 -8.36 -6.25
N ALA A 388 14.13 -7.18 -6.84
CA ALA A 388 14.52 -5.91 -6.25
C ALA A 388 13.54 -5.47 -5.17
N LEU A 389 14.00 -4.63 -4.25
CA LEU A 389 13.12 -3.87 -3.37
C LEU A 389 12.73 -2.58 -4.09
N SER A 390 11.50 -2.49 -4.56
CA SER A 390 10.98 -1.36 -5.34
C SER A 390 9.72 -0.81 -4.67
N LEU A 391 9.70 0.49 -4.41
CA LEU A 391 8.53 1.21 -3.90
C LEU A 391 8.23 2.39 -4.82
N TRP A 392 6.99 2.49 -5.27
CA TRP A 392 6.47 3.57 -6.11
C TRP A 392 5.24 4.20 -5.46
N SER A 393 5.06 5.53 -5.58
CA SER A 393 3.83 6.20 -5.17
C SER A 393 3.25 7.08 -6.26
N GLN A 394 1.92 7.16 -6.27
CA GLN A 394 1.14 7.89 -7.26
C GLN A 394 1.32 9.40 -7.17
N ALA A 395 1.48 9.95 -5.97
CA ALA A 395 1.65 11.38 -5.76
C ALA A 395 2.42 11.68 -4.46
N GLY A 396 3.37 12.62 -4.52
CA GLY A 396 4.10 13.20 -3.39
C GLY A 396 4.77 14.51 -3.79
N THR A 397 5.21 15.32 -2.85
CA THR A 397 6.06 16.48 -3.16
C THR A 397 7.49 16.02 -3.45
N ASP A 398 7.98 15.13 -2.61
CA ASP A 398 9.34 14.59 -2.61
C ASP A 398 9.29 13.07 -2.43
N LEU A 399 10.41 12.40 -2.72
CA LEU A 399 10.64 11.02 -2.32
C LEU A 399 11.13 11.03 -0.88
N ASP A 400 10.43 10.36 0.04
CA ASP A 400 10.74 10.42 1.47
C ASP A 400 10.58 9.05 2.15
N TYR A 401 11.65 8.58 2.79
CA TYR A 401 11.65 7.33 3.52
C TYR A 401 12.58 7.34 4.73
N TYR A 402 12.36 6.42 5.65
CA TYR A 402 13.18 6.22 6.84
C TYR A 402 13.79 4.82 6.80
N PHE A 403 15.12 4.76 6.82
CA PHE A 403 15.86 3.54 7.05
C PHE A 403 15.99 3.26 8.55
N ILE A 404 15.72 2.02 8.95
CA ILE A 404 15.78 1.57 10.35
C ILE A 404 16.63 0.31 10.42
N ARG A 405 17.79 0.37 11.07
CA ARG A 405 18.59 -0.84 11.36
C ARG A 405 18.06 -1.57 12.60
N GLY A 406 18.17 -2.89 12.60
CA GLY A 406 18.00 -3.72 13.80
C GLY A 406 18.79 -5.02 13.70
N GLU A 407 19.30 -5.52 14.82
CA GLU A 407 19.96 -6.83 14.89
C GLU A 407 18.97 -8.00 14.72
N ASN A 408 17.68 -7.71 14.86
CA ASN A 408 16.57 -8.61 14.62
C ASN A 408 15.30 -7.80 14.27
N LEU A 409 14.23 -8.49 13.87
CA LEU A 409 12.98 -7.87 13.46
C LEU A 409 12.26 -7.12 14.60
N ASP A 410 12.44 -7.52 15.86
CA ASP A 410 11.88 -6.78 17.01
C ASP A 410 12.54 -5.41 17.17
N GLN A 411 13.84 -5.30 16.93
CA GLN A 411 14.54 -4.02 16.94
C GLN A 411 14.12 -3.12 15.77
N VAL A 412 13.90 -3.71 14.58
CA VAL A 412 13.33 -3.01 13.42
C VAL A 412 11.94 -2.47 13.74
N GLN A 413 11.06 -3.31 14.32
CA GLN A 413 9.73 -2.91 14.75
C GLN A 413 9.78 -1.85 15.86
N ALA A 414 10.72 -1.95 16.80
CA ALA A 414 10.91 -0.95 17.84
C ALA A 414 11.34 0.41 17.26
N GLY A 415 12.14 0.41 16.19
CA GLY A 415 12.48 1.62 15.44
C GLY A 415 11.27 2.21 14.72
N TYR A 416 10.44 1.38 14.07
CA TYR A 416 9.16 1.83 13.48
C TYR A 416 8.28 2.52 14.54
N ARG A 417 8.10 1.90 15.72
CA ARG A 417 7.35 2.49 16.84
C ARG A 417 8.04 3.70 17.46
N GLY A 418 9.35 3.83 17.29
CA GLY A 418 10.11 5.03 17.65
C GLY A 418 9.76 6.22 16.77
N LEU A 419 9.46 5.97 15.49
CA LEU A 419 9.04 6.99 14.52
C LEU A 419 7.54 7.31 14.63
N THR A 420 6.69 6.28 14.64
CA THR A 420 5.23 6.41 14.46
C THR A 420 4.44 6.43 15.76
N GLY A 421 5.10 6.21 16.89
CA GLY A 421 4.48 6.20 18.21
C GLY A 421 4.38 4.80 18.82
N LYS A 422 4.32 4.77 20.16
CA LYS A 422 4.18 3.52 20.91
C LYS A 422 2.79 2.91 20.67
N ALA A 423 2.74 1.58 20.58
CA ALA A 423 1.47 0.87 20.74
C ALA A 423 1.02 1.02 22.20
N VAL A 424 0.00 1.84 22.42
CA VAL A 424 -0.58 2.06 23.75
C VAL A 424 -1.19 0.77 24.29
N MET A 425 -1.16 0.60 25.62
CA MET A 425 -1.80 -0.55 26.24
C MET A 425 -3.30 -0.51 25.98
N LEU A 426 -3.83 -1.63 25.47
CA LEU A 426 -5.28 -1.82 25.45
C LEU A 426 -5.76 -2.14 26.88
N PRO A 427 -7.01 -1.78 27.22
CA PRO A 427 -7.63 -2.24 28.45
C PRO A 427 -7.57 -3.77 28.54
N ARG A 428 -7.38 -4.32 29.75
CA ARG A 428 -7.17 -5.77 29.93
C ARG A 428 -8.27 -6.63 29.31
N TRP A 429 -9.53 -6.20 29.42
CA TRP A 429 -10.69 -6.90 28.86
C TRP A 429 -10.65 -7.04 27.33
N ALA A 430 -9.85 -6.21 26.63
CA ALA A 430 -9.73 -6.28 25.18
C ALA A 430 -9.05 -7.56 24.69
N TYR A 431 -8.28 -8.23 25.55
CA TYR A 431 -7.66 -9.53 25.26
C TYR A 431 -8.56 -10.73 25.62
N GLY A 432 -9.74 -10.47 26.21
CA GLY A 432 -10.75 -11.48 26.49
C GLY A 432 -11.58 -11.87 25.27
N PHE A 433 -12.66 -12.63 25.46
CA PHE A 433 -13.54 -13.04 24.36
C PHE A 433 -14.55 -11.95 24.00
N TRP A 434 -14.80 -11.80 22.69
CA TRP A 434 -15.71 -10.81 22.12
C TRP A 434 -16.83 -11.50 21.34
N GLN A 435 -18.07 -11.27 21.77
CA GLN A 435 -19.24 -11.67 21.00
C GLN A 435 -19.76 -10.47 20.19
N SER A 436 -19.84 -10.63 18.88
CA SER A 436 -20.45 -9.66 17.96
C SER A 436 -21.49 -10.33 17.08
N ARG A 437 -22.33 -9.53 16.41
CA ARG A 437 -23.28 -9.97 15.39
C ARG A 437 -23.49 -8.80 14.43
N GLN A 438 -23.66 -9.09 13.14
CA GLN A 438 -24.33 -8.22 12.17
C GLN A 438 -25.77 -8.72 12.06
N ARG A 439 -26.74 -8.16 12.79
CA ARG A 439 -26.63 -7.21 13.91
C ARG A 439 -27.54 -7.62 15.06
N TYR A 440 -27.29 -7.13 16.27
CA TYR A 440 -28.30 -7.14 17.34
C TYR A 440 -29.35 -6.06 17.03
N ASN A 441 -30.61 -6.46 17.00
CA ASN A 441 -31.71 -5.59 16.57
C ASN A 441 -32.32 -4.77 17.70
N THR A 442 -32.19 -5.24 18.93
CA THR A 442 -32.80 -4.64 20.12
C THR A 442 -31.86 -4.66 21.32
N GLN A 443 -32.11 -3.79 22.29
CA GLN A 443 -31.43 -3.78 23.59
C GLN A 443 -31.52 -5.13 24.30
N ALA A 444 -32.68 -5.79 24.25
CA ALA A 444 -32.89 -7.09 24.88
C ALA A 444 -31.95 -8.15 24.29
N GLU A 445 -31.79 -8.21 22.96
CA GLU A 445 -30.89 -9.19 22.34
C GLU A 445 -29.43 -9.04 22.79
N VAL A 446 -28.95 -7.80 22.98
CA VAL A 446 -27.60 -7.51 23.48
C VAL A 446 -27.44 -8.06 24.91
N VAL A 447 -28.33 -7.66 25.82
CA VAL A 447 -28.26 -8.04 27.24
C VAL A 447 -28.48 -9.54 27.41
N ASP A 448 -29.47 -10.12 26.74
CA ASP A 448 -29.81 -11.54 26.82
C ASP A 448 -28.67 -12.42 26.30
N THR A 449 -27.91 -11.96 25.29
CA THR A 449 -26.73 -12.69 24.82
C THR A 449 -25.68 -12.78 25.93
N VAL A 450 -25.33 -11.67 26.58
CA VAL A 450 -24.34 -11.67 27.68
C VAL A 450 -24.85 -12.53 28.83
N ARG A 451 -26.13 -12.38 29.21
CA ARG A 451 -26.75 -13.21 30.25
C ARG A 451 -26.64 -14.69 29.93
N ARG A 452 -26.89 -15.07 28.68
CA ARG A 452 -26.82 -16.47 28.26
C ARG A 452 -25.41 -17.05 28.39
N TYR A 453 -24.37 -16.30 28.04
CA TYR A 453 -22.99 -16.72 28.27
C TYR A 453 -22.71 -16.95 29.76
N ARG A 454 -23.22 -16.07 30.64
CA ARG A 454 -23.08 -16.20 32.10
C ARG A 454 -23.82 -17.43 32.65
N GLU A 455 -25.06 -17.64 32.24
CA GLU A 455 -25.86 -18.82 32.63
C GLU A 455 -25.18 -20.14 32.21
N LEU A 456 -24.51 -20.14 31.06
CA LEU A 456 -23.79 -21.30 30.54
C LEU A 456 -22.38 -21.47 31.13
N ASN A 457 -21.92 -20.55 31.99
CA ASN A 457 -20.54 -20.49 32.50
C ASN A 457 -19.48 -20.42 31.37
N LEU A 458 -19.80 -19.74 30.27
CA LEU A 458 -18.87 -19.50 29.16
C LEU A 458 -18.17 -18.13 29.35
N PRO A 459 -16.83 -18.06 29.22
CA PRO A 459 -16.11 -16.78 29.31
C PRO A 459 -16.53 -15.79 28.22
N ILE A 460 -16.79 -14.55 28.62
CA ILE A 460 -17.02 -13.40 27.73
C ILE A 460 -16.63 -12.13 28.47
N ASP A 461 -15.90 -11.25 27.80
CA ASP A 461 -15.50 -9.94 28.30
C ASP A 461 -16.23 -8.81 27.57
N ASN A 462 -16.62 -9.01 26.29
CA ASN A 462 -17.12 -7.95 25.43
C ASN A 462 -18.34 -8.39 24.60
N VAL A 463 -19.33 -7.50 24.48
CA VAL A 463 -20.42 -7.59 23.49
C VAL A 463 -20.38 -6.37 22.56
N VAL A 464 -20.68 -6.56 21.28
CA VAL A 464 -20.63 -5.47 20.28
C VAL A 464 -22.02 -5.20 19.71
N GLN A 465 -22.51 -3.97 19.88
CA GLN A 465 -23.67 -3.44 19.19
C GLN A 465 -23.24 -2.88 17.83
N ASP A 466 -23.60 -3.58 16.76
CA ASP A 466 -23.31 -3.17 15.38
C ASP A 466 -24.27 -2.07 14.88
N TRP A 467 -24.13 -1.66 13.62
CA TRP A 467 -24.84 -0.58 12.94
C TRP A 467 -26.38 -0.64 13.05
N PHE A 468 -27.06 0.44 12.66
CA PHE A 468 -28.52 0.53 12.53
C PHE A 468 -29.29 0.41 13.87
N TYR A 469 -28.71 0.88 14.97
CA TYR A 469 -29.42 1.09 16.23
C TYR A 469 -30.21 2.42 16.27
N TRP A 470 -29.96 3.31 15.31
CA TRP A 470 -30.63 4.60 15.15
C TRP A 470 -31.98 4.51 14.43
N PRO A 471 -32.84 5.56 14.50
CA PRO A 471 -34.01 5.68 13.64
C PRO A 471 -33.60 5.62 12.16
N GLU A 472 -34.30 4.82 11.34
CA GLU A 472 -33.88 4.46 9.98
C GLU A 472 -33.38 5.65 9.13
N ASN A 473 -34.08 6.78 9.19
CA ASN A 473 -33.83 7.98 8.39
C ASN A 473 -32.85 8.99 9.03
N ALA A 474 -32.07 8.57 10.03
CA ALA A 474 -31.23 9.45 10.84
C ALA A 474 -29.81 8.92 11.08
N TRP A 475 -29.21 8.23 10.10
CA TRP A 475 -27.81 7.79 10.20
C TRP A 475 -26.89 9.01 10.41
N GLY A 476 -26.07 8.96 11.47
CA GLY A 476 -25.16 10.03 11.85
C GLY A 476 -25.72 10.97 12.94
N SER A 477 -26.99 10.80 13.33
CA SER A 477 -27.55 11.52 14.49
C SER A 477 -27.05 10.99 15.83
N HIS A 478 -26.50 9.77 15.84
CA HIS A 478 -26.09 9.02 17.05
C HIS A 478 -27.23 8.79 18.06
N GLN A 479 -28.48 8.99 17.66
CA GLN A 479 -29.65 8.69 18.47
C GLN A 479 -29.96 7.20 18.44
N PHE A 480 -30.62 6.71 19.48
CA PHE A 480 -31.14 5.35 19.54
C PHE A 480 -32.61 5.33 19.12
N ASP A 481 -32.99 4.35 18.30
CA ASP A 481 -34.39 4.08 18.01
C ASP A 481 -35.08 3.57 19.27
N SER A 482 -35.85 4.44 19.92
CA SER A 482 -36.52 4.15 21.19
C SER A 482 -37.47 2.94 21.17
N ALA A 483 -37.95 2.51 19.99
CA ALA A 483 -38.77 1.31 19.89
C ALA A 483 -37.96 0.02 20.08
N ARG A 484 -36.66 0.05 19.79
CA ARG A 484 -35.75 -1.11 19.84
C ARG A 484 -34.72 -1.01 20.96
N PHE A 485 -34.33 0.22 21.29
CA PHE A 485 -33.34 0.56 22.31
C PHE A 485 -33.93 1.65 23.24
N PRO A 486 -34.95 1.30 24.05
CA PRO A 486 -35.71 2.27 24.85
C PRO A 486 -34.90 2.94 25.96
N ASP A 487 -33.87 2.26 26.50
CA ASP A 487 -32.99 2.82 27.53
C ASP A 487 -31.55 2.33 27.33
N PRO A 488 -30.79 2.97 26.43
CA PRO A 488 -29.39 2.60 26.16
C PRO A 488 -28.50 2.69 27.40
N ALA A 489 -28.80 3.59 28.33
CA ALA A 489 -28.06 3.71 29.57
C ALA A 489 -28.29 2.49 30.47
N GLN A 490 -29.53 1.98 30.54
CA GLN A 490 -29.83 0.73 31.23
C GLN A 490 -29.19 -0.47 30.53
N MET A 491 -29.20 -0.52 29.19
CA MET A 491 -28.50 -1.56 28.43
C MET A 491 -27.03 -1.68 28.83
N VAL A 492 -26.32 -0.55 28.89
CA VAL A 492 -24.91 -0.51 29.29
C VAL A 492 -24.73 -0.95 30.74
N ARG A 493 -25.60 -0.47 31.65
CA ARG A 493 -25.59 -0.89 33.06
C ARG A 493 -25.78 -2.40 33.21
N ASP A 494 -26.77 -2.98 32.54
CA ASP A 494 -27.05 -4.42 32.61
C ASP A 494 -25.86 -5.27 32.13
N VAL A 495 -25.17 -4.83 31.07
CA VAL A 495 -23.94 -5.48 30.59
C VAL A 495 -22.82 -5.38 31.62
N HIS A 496 -22.62 -4.19 32.21
CA HIS A 496 -21.59 -3.96 33.23
C HIS A 496 -21.86 -4.73 34.53
N ASP A 497 -23.11 -4.85 34.95
CA ASP A 497 -23.53 -5.60 36.15
C ASP A 497 -23.23 -7.10 35.99
N MET A 498 -23.13 -7.59 34.74
CA MET A 498 -22.67 -8.93 34.41
C MET A 498 -21.15 -9.02 34.15
N ASN A 499 -20.38 -8.01 34.57
CA ASN A 499 -18.92 -7.92 34.42
C ASN A 499 -18.45 -8.10 32.96
N ALA A 500 -19.19 -7.53 32.00
CA ALA A 500 -18.78 -7.44 30.60
C ALA A 500 -18.70 -5.96 30.17
N ASN A 501 -18.10 -5.71 29.01
CA ASN A 501 -18.02 -4.40 28.38
C ASN A 501 -18.88 -4.40 27.10
N ILE A 502 -19.32 -3.22 26.69
CA ILE A 502 -20.07 -3.03 25.45
C ILE A 502 -19.33 -2.05 24.53
N ILE A 503 -19.27 -2.39 23.25
CA ILE A 503 -18.72 -1.55 22.19
C ILE A 503 -19.80 -1.29 21.15
N ILE A 504 -19.76 -0.11 20.54
CA ILE A 504 -20.79 0.36 19.61
C ILE A 504 -20.17 0.79 18.28
N SER A 505 -20.87 0.49 17.19
CA SER A 505 -20.55 0.95 15.85
C SER A 505 -20.79 2.46 15.71
N VAL A 506 -19.80 3.21 15.25
CA VAL A 506 -19.94 4.62 14.85
C VAL A 506 -19.20 4.77 13.53
N TRP A 507 -19.89 5.31 12.52
CA TRP A 507 -19.35 5.45 11.18
C TRP A 507 -19.01 6.91 10.91
N PRO A 508 -18.01 7.20 10.06
CA PRO A 508 -17.77 8.54 9.55
C PRO A 508 -18.87 9.05 8.59
N LYS A 509 -20.04 8.40 8.56
CA LYS A 509 -21.13 8.56 7.59
C LYS A 509 -22.31 9.30 8.21
N PHE A 510 -22.85 10.27 7.46
CA PHE A 510 -23.95 11.12 7.88
C PHE A 510 -25.00 11.29 6.78
N TYR A 511 -26.27 11.29 7.17
CA TYR A 511 -27.36 11.75 6.29
C TYR A 511 -27.47 13.28 6.33
N PRO A 512 -27.66 13.93 5.16
CA PRO A 512 -27.71 15.39 5.05
C PRO A 512 -28.88 16.03 5.81
N THR A 513 -29.87 15.22 6.20
CA THR A 513 -31.02 15.65 7.00
C THR A 513 -30.71 15.85 8.49
N THR A 514 -29.63 15.23 9.00
CA THR A 514 -29.27 15.27 10.43
C THR A 514 -28.62 16.59 10.82
N ASP A 515 -28.75 16.98 12.09
CA ASP A 515 -28.12 18.22 12.57
C ASP A 515 -26.59 18.08 12.67
N HIS A 516 -26.07 16.90 13.02
CA HIS A 516 -24.63 16.62 13.03
C HIS A 516 -23.99 16.82 11.64
N TYR A 517 -24.65 16.37 10.57
CA TYR A 517 -24.21 16.67 9.20
C TYR A 517 -24.11 18.17 8.96
N LYS A 518 -25.16 18.92 9.30
CA LYS A 518 -25.22 20.38 9.06
C LYS A 518 -24.14 21.12 9.85
N GLU A 519 -23.83 20.68 11.06
CA GLU A 519 -22.72 21.24 11.84
C GLU A 519 -21.36 21.00 11.17
N LEU A 520 -21.11 19.78 10.69
CA LEU A 520 -19.87 19.44 9.97
C LEU A 520 -19.78 20.19 8.63
N GLU A 521 -20.87 20.26 7.87
CA GLU A 521 -20.93 20.98 6.61
C GLU A 521 -20.67 22.48 6.79
N ALA A 522 -21.21 23.09 7.85
CA ALA A 522 -21.04 24.52 8.12
C ALA A 522 -19.57 24.95 8.34
N ILE A 523 -18.69 24.02 8.68
CA ILE A 523 -17.25 24.25 8.82
C ILE A 523 -16.43 23.73 7.61
N GLY A 524 -17.09 23.28 6.55
CA GLY A 524 -16.45 22.62 5.41
C GLY A 524 -15.91 21.23 5.71
N GLY A 525 -16.34 20.61 6.82
CA GLY A 525 -15.89 19.31 7.30
C GLY A 525 -16.62 18.11 6.69
N MET A 526 -17.35 18.28 5.58
CA MET A 526 -18.04 17.21 4.86
C MET A 526 -17.53 17.12 3.42
N TYR A 527 -17.29 15.91 2.92
CA TYR A 527 -17.22 15.69 1.48
C TYR A 527 -18.65 15.77 0.92
N THR A 528 -18.89 16.52 -0.15
CA THR A 528 -20.26 16.76 -0.67
C THR A 528 -20.59 15.99 -1.94
N ARG A 529 -19.56 15.56 -2.68
CA ARG A 529 -19.71 14.95 -4.02
C ARG A 529 -20.64 13.75 -4.06
N ASN A 530 -20.65 12.90 -3.02
CA ASN A 530 -21.53 11.73 -2.98
C ASN A 530 -23.02 12.13 -2.97
N VAL A 531 -23.36 13.23 -2.26
CA VAL A 531 -24.71 13.79 -2.25
C VAL A 531 -25.03 14.48 -3.57
N GLU A 532 -24.10 15.27 -4.10
CA GLU A 532 -24.26 15.99 -5.39
C GLU A 532 -24.51 15.04 -6.57
N MET A 533 -23.84 13.89 -6.58
CA MET A 533 -24.02 12.85 -7.59
C MET A 533 -25.33 12.05 -7.43
N GLY A 534 -26.08 12.28 -6.34
CA GLY A 534 -27.33 11.59 -6.05
C GLY A 534 -27.16 10.15 -5.59
N ALA A 535 -25.98 9.78 -5.09
CA ALA A 535 -25.71 8.44 -4.58
C ALA A 535 -26.60 8.12 -3.37
N ARG A 536 -27.11 6.89 -3.32
CA ARG A 536 -27.98 6.42 -2.24
C ARG A 536 -27.44 5.15 -1.62
N ASP A 537 -27.54 5.06 -0.30
CA ASP A 537 -27.19 3.83 0.39
C ASP A 537 -28.25 2.73 0.21
N TRP A 538 -28.01 1.59 0.85
CA TRP A 538 -28.81 0.36 0.73
C TRP A 538 -29.98 0.29 1.73
N VAL A 539 -30.17 1.28 2.60
CA VAL A 539 -31.16 1.23 3.68
C VAL A 539 -32.54 1.61 3.15
N GLY A 540 -33.51 0.70 3.25
CA GLY A 540 -34.91 0.98 2.92
C GLY A 540 -35.07 1.56 1.49
N PRO A 541 -35.64 2.77 1.32
CA PRO A 541 -35.77 3.42 0.01
C PRO A 541 -34.44 3.94 -0.57
N GLY A 542 -33.34 3.85 0.18
CA GLY A 542 -32.02 4.40 -0.14
C GLY A 542 -31.91 5.88 0.20
N TYR A 543 -30.99 6.23 1.10
CA TYR A 543 -30.83 7.60 1.61
C TYR A 543 -29.58 8.27 1.05
N ALA A 544 -29.70 9.57 0.75
CA ALA A 544 -28.55 10.41 0.46
C ALA A 544 -27.63 10.42 1.68
N ASN A 545 -26.31 10.34 1.46
CA ASN A 545 -25.35 10.24 2.53
C ASN A 545 -23.98 10.73 2.08
N SER A 546 -23.14 11.11 3.04
CA SER A 546 -21.74 11.36 2.78
C SER A 546 -20.87 11.10 4.01
N PHE A 547 -19.57 11.33 3.85
CA PHE A 547 -18.56 11.14 4.87
C PHE A 547 -17.91 12.46 5.29
N TYR A 548 -17.58 12.59 6.57
CA TYR A 548 -16.88 13.76 7.07
C TYR A 548 -15.39 13.74 6.67
N ASP A 549 -14.78 14.91 6.57
CA ASP A 549 -13.36 15.08 6.27
C ASP A 549 -12.52 14.88 7.54
N ALA A 550 -11.96 13.67 7.70
CA ALA A 550 -11.10 13.35 8.83
C ALA A 550 -9.73 14.03 8.77
N TYR A 551 -9.34 14.68 7.67
CA TYR A 551 -8.07 15.38 7.56
C TYR A 551 -8.15 16.79 8.17
N LEU A 552 -9.33 17.40 8.22
CA LEU A 552 -9.58 18.68 8.88
C LEU A 552 -9.61 18.52 10.41
N PRO A 553 -8.67 19.13 11.17
CA PRO A 553 -8.64 19.00 12.64
C PRO A 553 -9.94 19.39 13.34
N ALA A 554 -10.55 20.51 12.93
CA ALA A 554 -11.81 20.99 13.49
C ALA A 554 -12.98 20.00 13.26
N ALA A 555 -12.96 19.25 12.15
CA ALA A 555 -13.97 18.23 11.88
C ALA A 555 -13.77 16.98 12.76
N ARG A 556 -12.52 16.58 13.05
CA ARG A 556 -12.24 15.50 14.01
C ARG A 556 -12.72 15.85 15.42
N ASP A 557 -12.45 17.07 15.87
CA ASP A 557 -12.89 17.55 17.19
C ASP A 557 -14.42 17.57 17.30
N LEU A 558 -15.08 18.03 16.23
CA LEU A 558 -16.53 18.06 16.14
C LEU A 558 -17.14 16.65 16.10
N TYR A 559 -16.58 15.74 15.29
CA TYR A 559 -17.00 14.34 15.21
C TYR A 559 -16.87 13.61 16.55
N TRP A 560 -15.81 13.86 17.32
CA TRP A 560 -15.62 13.26 18.65
C TRP A 560 -16.60 13.82 19.70
N ARG A 561 -16.99 15.09 19.57
CA ARG A 561 -17.94 15.75 20.47
C ARG A 561 -19.37 15.23 20.26
N GLN A 562 -19.74 14.98 19.01
CA GLN A 562 -21.02 14.41 18.57
C GLN A 562 -21.14 12.94 18.96
#